data_AF-A0A920SJY3-F1
#
_entry.id   AF-A0A920SJY3-F1
#
_cell.length_a   1.000
_cell.length_b   1.000
_cell.length_c   1.000
_cell.angle_alpha   90.00
_cell.angle_beta   90.00
_cell.angle_gamma   90.00
#
_symmetry.space_group_name_H-M   'P 1'
#
loop_
_entity.id
_entity.type
_entity.pdbx_description
1 polymer ?
#
loop_
_entity_poly.entity_id
_entity_poly.type
_entity_poly.pdbx_seq_one_letter_code
_entity_poly.pdbx_strand_id
1 'polypeptide(L)'
;MPPPFGIDMECTGASMSANANLDVFIGYNGLLSRAQSYLGEAAPRNPLVSALYADLKGLPPLLIHVGSDEALLDDSTRLAALATDFGVDVTLKIWDNMVHVWQVFSSYYQKARIHRGNWRIYSQKVGLEHLDKSRFVDT
;
A
#
# COMPACT_ATOMS: atom_id res chain seq x y z
N MET A 1 10.98 16.96 -1.40
CA MET A 1 10.13 15.96 -2.08
C MET A 1 9.53 15.08 -0.99
N PRO A 2 8.23 14.69 -1.02
CA PRO A 2 7.72 13.70 -0.07
C PRO A 2 8.48 12.37 -0.24
N PRO A 3 8.66 11.60 0.84
CA PRO A 3 9.34 10.31 0.76
C PRO A 3 8.60 9.34 -0.18
N PRO A 4 9.31 8.36 -0.76
CA PRO A 4 8.72 7.34 -1.61
C PRO A 4 7.74 6.49 -0.80
N PHE A 5 6.72 5.99 -1.48
CA PHE A 5 5.74 5.10 -0.86
C PHE A 5 6.28 3.67 -0.94
N GLY A 6 6.74 3.10 0.18
CA GLY A 6 7.18 1.70 0.25
C GLY A 6 8.48 1.49 1.04
N ILE A 7 8.79 0.21 1.28
CA ILE A 7 10.01 -0.25 1.96
C ILE A 7 11.05 -0.84 1.00
N ASP A 8 10.74 -0.84 -0.29
CA ASP A 8 11.53 -1.43 -1.36
C ASP A 8 11.62 -0.47 -2.55
N MET A 9 12.77 0.21 -2.67
CA MET A 9 13.02 1.17 -3.74
C MET A 9 13.19 0.53 -5.13
N GLU A 10 13.27 -0.79 -5.21
CA GLU A 10 13.30 -1.53 -6.48
C GLU A 10 11.89 -1.96 -6.93
N CYS A 11 10.86 -1.76 -6.09
CA CYS A 11 9.46 -2.10 -6.34
C CYS A 11 9.29 -3.57 -6.79
N THR A 12 9.85 -4.52 -6.04
CA THR A 12 9.94 -5.94 -6.43
C THR A 12 8.76 -6.80 -5.99
N GLY A 13 7.80 -6.26 -5.22
CA GLY A 13 6.62 -6.99 -4.78
C GLY A 13 5.77 -7.49 -5.96
N ALA A 14 5.28 -8.73 -5.89
CA ALA A 14 4.39 -9.30 -6.92
C ALA A 14 3.06 -8.54 -7.01
N SER A 15 2.58 -7.98 -5.88
CA SER A 15 1.41 -7.10 -5.82
C SER A 15 1.53 -5.87 -6.72
N MET A 16 2.76 -5.41 -7.03
CA MET A 16 2.99 -4.29 -7.94
C MET A 16 2.42 -4.54 -9.33
N SER A 17 2.47 -5.79 -9.79
CA SER A 17 1.89 -6.22 -11.08
C SER A 17 0.49 -6.79 -10.91
N ALA A 18 0.26 -7.62 -9.88
CA ALA A 18 -1.02 -8.28 -9.67
C ALA A 18 -2.16 -7.28 -9.40
N ASN A 19 -1.87 -6.21 -8.65
CA ASN A 19 -2.83 -5.17 -8.30
C ASN A 19 -2.74 -3.93 -9.20
N ALA A 20 -1.96 -3.96 -10.28
CA ALA A 20 -1.72 -2.79 -11.14
C ALA A 20 -3.01 -2.19 -11.73
N ASN A 21 -4.05 -3.00 -11.92
CA ASN A 21 -5.35 -2.56 -12.44
C ASN A 21 -6.38 -2.24 -11.33
N LEU A 22 -6.04 -2.49 -10.07
CA LEU A 22 -6.91 -2.30 -8.90
C LEU A 22 -6.54 -1.02 -8.14
N ASP A 23 -5.25 -0.72 -8.05
CA ASP A 23 -4.76 0.48 -7.36
C ASP A 23 -4.89 1.73 -8.24
N VAL A 24 -5.98 2.47 -8.05
CA VAL A 24 -6.27 3.69 -8.81
C VAL A 24 -5.51 4.93 -8.32
N PHE A 25 -4.75 4.83 -7.21
CA PHE A 25 -3.98 5.94 -6.64
C PHE A 25 -2.49 5.79 -6.85
N ILE A 26 -1.98 4.58 -6.68
CA ILE A 26 -0.57 4.27 -6.68
C ILE A 26 -0.32 3.14 -7.67
N GLY A 27 0.11 3.50 -8.88
CA GLY A 27 0.59 2.55 -9.88
C GLY A 27 2.09 2.33 -9.82
N TYR A 28 2.54 1.17 -10.30
CA TYR A 28 3.97 0.78 -10.38
C TYR A 28 4.88 1.88 -10.94
N ASN A 29 4.52 2.44 -12.11
CA ASN A 29 5.34 3.51 -12.73
C ASN A 29 5.46 4.76 -11.84
N GLY A 30 4.38 5.10 -11.13
CA GLY A 30 4.34 6.24 -10.21
C GLY A 30 5.16 6.00 -8.95
N LEU A 31 5.27 4.75 -8.49
CA LEU A 31 6.15 4.33 -7.40
C LEU A 31 7.62 4.36 -7.82
N LEU A 32 7.94 3.71 -8.93
CA LEU A 32 9.31 3.62 -9.43
C LEU A 32 9.90 5.01 -9.72
N SER A 33 9.12 5.91 -10.33
CA SER A 33 9.55 7.29 -10.58
C SER A 33 9.84 8.07 -9.29
N ARG A 34 9.04 7.84 -8.22
CA ARG A 34 9.27 8.45 -6.90
C ARG A 34 10.50 7.87 -6.22
N ALA A 35 10.67 6.55 -6.27
CA ALA A 35 11.85 5.88 -5.72
C ALA A 35 13.14 6.42 -6.37
N GLN A 36 13.19 6.48 -7.70
CA GLN A 36 14.32 7.04 -8.45
C GLN A 36 14.63 8.49 -8.07
N SER A 37 13.59 9.31 -7.94
CA SER A 37 13.76 10.73 -7.58
C SER A 37 14.23 10.92 -6.13
N TYR A 38 13.88 10.00 -5.22
CA TYR A 38 14.30 10.03 -3.83
C TYR A 38 15.73 9.52 -3.63
N LEU A 39 16.12 8.46 -4.35
CA LEU A 39 17.40 7.79 -4.19
C LEU A 39 18.60 8.71 -4.47
N GLY A 40 18.50 9.60 -5.46
CA GLY A 40 19.66 10.37 -5.91
C GLY A 40 20.81 9.44 -6.30
N GLU A 41 21.93 9.51 -5.58
CA GLU A 41 23.10 8.63 -5.76
C GLU A 41 23.13 7.42 -4.81
N ALA A 42 22.15 7.29 -3.90
CA ALA A 42 22.10 6.18 -2.96
C ALA A 42 21.79 4.86 -3.67
N ALA A 43 22.42 3.77 -3.18
CA ALA A 43 22.09 2.43 -3.64
C ALA A 43 20.62 2.07 -3.28
N PRO A 44 19.82 1.50 -4.20
CA PRO A 44 18.43 1.14 -3.94
C PRO A 44 18.23 0.21 -2.75
N ARG A 45 19.23 -0.65 -2.45
CA ARG A 45 19.21 -1.60 -1.34
C ARG A 45 19.83 -1.06 -0.05
N ASN A 46 20.15 0.24 0.01
CA ASN A 46 20.64 0.84 1.25
C ASN A 46 19.53 0.69 2.33
N PRO A 47 19.83 0.09 3.50
CA PRO A 47 18.86 -0.10 4.58
C PRO A 47 18.13 1.15 5.05
N LEU A 48 18.74 2.33 4.89
CA LEU A 48 18.16 3.61 5.30
C LEU A 48 17.07 4.12 4.36
N VAL A 49 17.01 3.60 3.13
CA VAL A 49 15.99 3.96 2.13
C VAL A 49 15.09 2.79 1.78
N SER A 50 15.54 1.55 1.97
CA SER A 50 14.78 0.32 1.75
C SER A 50 14.82 -0.54 3.00
N ALA A 51 13.81 -0.39 3.87
CA ALA A 51 13.72 -1.12 5.13
C ALA A 51 13.62 -2.65 4.94
N LEU A 52 13.28 -3.13 3.73
CA LEU A 52 13.36 -4.55 3.36
C LEU A 52 14.75 -5.17 3.61
N TYR A 53 15.80 -4.36 3.60
CA TYR A 53 17.18 -4.80 3.80
C TYR A 53 17.77 -4.37 5.15
N ALA A 54 16.93 -3.83 6.06
CA ALA A 54 17.38 -3.31 7.35
C ALA A 54 17.34 -4.36 8.48
N ASP A 55 18.19 -4.16 9.48
CA ASP A 55 18.07 -4.85 10.78
C ASP A 55 16.97 -4.15 11.59
N LEU A 56 15.89 -4.88 11.87
CA LEU A 56 14.71 -4.36 12.55
C LEU A 56 14.71 -4.66 14.06
N LYS A 57 15.81 -5.20 14.62
CA LYS A 57 15.89 -5.52 16.05
C LYS A 57 15.69 -4.29 16.93
N GLY A 58 14.95 -4.50 18.01
CA GLY A 58 14.73 -3.47 19.03
C GLY A 58 13.70 -2.41 18.63
N LEU A 59 13.05 -2.53 17.46
CA LEU A 59 11.89 -1.71 17.15
C LEU A 59 10.74 -1.96 18.15
N PRO A 60 9.95 -0.92 18.47
CA PRO A 60 8.73 -1.09 19.25
C PRO A 60 7.69 -1.91 18.48
N PRO A 61 6.61 -2.38 19.15
CA PRO A 61 5.52 -3.07 18.48
C PRO A 61 4.97 -2.28 17.29
N LEU A 62 4.74 -2.97 16.17
CA LEU A 62 4.32 -2.37 14.91
C LEU A 62 2.85 -2.69 14.63
N LEU A 63 2.07 -1.67 14.25
CA LEU A 63 0.77 -1.82 13.61
C LEU A 63 0.89 -1.45 12.14
N ILE A 64 0.68 -2.42 11.26
CA ILE A 64 0.79 -2.25 9.81
C ILE A 64 -0.61 -2.39 9.21
N HIS A 65 -1.03 -1.38 8.44
CA HIS A 65 -2.30 -1.35 7.74
C HIS A 65 -2.06 -1.30 6.24
N VAL A 66 -2.76 -2.12 5.49
CA VAL A 66 -2.72 -2.12 4.02
C VAL A 66 -4.06 -2.59 3.47
N GLY A 67 -4.46 -2.09 2.31
CA GLY A 67 -5.59 -2.55 1.54
C GLY A 67 -5.22 -3.73 0.64
N SER A 68 -6.15 -4.66 0.42
CA SER A 68 -5.93 -5.82 -0.46
C SER A 68 -5.67 -5.43 -1.93
N ASP A 69 -6.15 -4.25 -2.33
CA ASP A 69 -6.13 -3.80 -3.72
C ASP A 69 -4.93 -2.89 -4.01
N GLU A 70 -4.03 -2.71 -3.03
CA GLU A 70 -2.87 -1.84 -3.15
C GLU A 70 -1.71 -2.51 -3.89
N ALA A 71 -0.98 -1.74 -4.70
CA ALA A 71 0.30 -2.17 -5.26
C ALA A 71 1.34 -2.46 -4.16
N LEU A 72 1.21 -1.81 -2.99
CA LEU A 72 2.09 -1.91 -1.82
C LEU A 72 1.70 -3.03 -0.83
N LEU A 73 0.78 -3.91 -1.21
CA LEU A 73 0.40 -5.07 -0.38
C LEU A 73 1.63 -5.90 0.02
N ASP A 74 2.49 -6.25 -0.94
CA ASP A 74 3.68 -7.06 -0.66
C ASP A 74 4.77 -6.32 0.12
N ASP A 75 4.82 -5.00 0.04
CA ASP A 75 5.71 -4.23 0.90
C ASP A 75 5.28 -4.37 2.36
N SER A 76 3.98 -4.32 2.63
CA SER A 76 3.44 -4.45 3.98
C SER A 76 3.55 -5.87 4.53
N THR A 77 3.25 -6.90 3.73
CA THR A 77 3.35 -8.30 4.17
C THR A 77 4.80 -8.71 4.38
N ARG A 78 5.73 -8.28 3.52
CA ARG A 78 7.17 -8.56 3.69
C ARG A 78 7.75 -7.81 4.88
N LEU A 79 7.37 -6.55 5.13
CA LEU A 79 7.78 -5.84 6.34
C LEU A 79 7.34 -6.58 7.59
N ALA A 80 6.08 -7.03 7.63
CA ALA A 80 5.54 -7.74 8.77
C ALA A 80 6.29 -9.05 9.04
N ALA A 81 6.56 -9.83 8.00
CA ALA A 81 7.34 -11.06 8.11
C ALA A 81 8.76 -10.78 8.60
N LEU A 82 9.47 -9.83 7.97
CA LEU A 82 10.84 -9.46 8.34
C LEU A 82 10.95 -8.98 9.79
N ALA A 83 10.04 -8.10 10.22
CA ALA A 83 10.02 -7.58 11.59
C ALA A 83 9.74 -8.70 12.61
N THR A 84 8.84 -9.63 12.27
CA THR A 84 8.56 -10.82 13.10
C THR A 84 9.81 -11.70 13.25
N ASP A 85 10.55 -11.92 12.16
CA ASP A 85 11.81 -12.69 12.19
C ASP A 85 12.89 -12.03 13.06
N PHE A 86 12.85 -10.70 13.19
CA PHE A 86 13.70 -9.94 14.12
C PHE A 86 13.17 -9.86 15.55
N GLY A 87 12.08 -10.56 15.87
CA GLY A 87 11.50 -10.63 17.21
C GLY A 87 10.67 -9.40 17.60
N VAL A 88 10.23 -8.60 16.63
CA VAL A 88 9.33 -7.46 16.86
C VAL A 88 7.89 -7.97 16.97
N ASP A 89 7.11 -7.42 17.90
CA ASP A 89 5.67 -7.66 17.97
C ASP A 89 4.97 -6.93 16.81
N VAL A 90 4.28 -7.68 15.95
CA VAL A 90 3.68 -7.14 14.73
C VAL A 90 2.21 -7.48 14.66
N THR A 91 1.37 -6.46 14.49
CA THR A 91 -0.02 -6.59 14.07
C THR A 91 -0.17 -6.10 12.63
N LEU A 92 -0.36 -7.03 11.69
CA LEU A 92 -0.72 -6.70 10.31
C LEU A 92 -2.23 -6.77 10.13
N LYS A 93 -2.83 -5.71 9.58
CA LYS A 93 -4.24 -5.70 9.14
C LYS A 93 -4.32 -5.41 7.65
N ILE A 94 -4.72 -6.44 6.91
CA ILE A 94 -5.10 -6.32 5.50
C ILE A 94 -6.59 -6.02 5.46
N TRP A 95 -6.97 -4.96 4.74
CA TRP A 95 -8.36 -4.51 4.64
C TRP A 95 -8.88 -4.78 3.23
N ASP A 96 -9.91 -5.62 3.15
CA ASP A 96 -10.49 -6.04 1.88
C ASP A 96 -11.06 -4.85 1.08
N ASN A 97 -10.71 -4.80 -0.20
CA ASN A 97 -11.15 -3.82 -1.19
C ASN A 97 -10.84 -2.36 -0.79
N MET A 98 -9.79 -2.14 0.00
CA MET A 98 -9.33 -0.80 0.36
C MET A 98 -8.20 -0.36 -0.57
N VAL A 99 -8.27 0.93 -0.96
CA VAL A 99 -7.25 1.62 -1.74
C VAL A 99 -6.17 2.22 -0.85
N HIS A 100 -5.08 2.68 -1.48
CA HIS A 100 -3.98 3.31 -0.78
C HIS A 100 -4.40 4.43 0.17
N VAL A 101 -3.97 4.29 1.44
CA VAL A 101 -4.16 5.29 2.51
C VAL A 101 -5.64 5.66 2.70
N TRP A 102 -6.56 4.69 2.59
CA TRP A 102 -8.02 4.92 2.69
C TRP A 102 -8.46 5.69 3.94
N GLN A 103 -7.65 5.72 5.00
CA GLN A 103 -7.93 6.41 6.26
C GLN A 103 -8.09 7.93 6.10
N VAL A 104 -7.47 8.56 5.08
CA VAL A 104 -7.67 10.00 4.81
C VAL A 104 -9.11 10.33 4.41
N PHE A 105 -9.87 9.34 3.96
CA PHE A 105 -11.27 9.48 3.63
C PHE A 105 -12.20 9.10 4.79
N SER A 106 -11.68 8.93 6.02
CA SER A 106 -12.45 8.49 7.20
C SER A 106 -13.72 9.31 7.46
N SER A 107 -13.70 10.63 7.24
CA SER A 107 -14.88 11.51 7.37
C SER A 107 -15.97 11.20 6.34
N TYR A 108 -15.59 10.69 5.17
CA TYR A 108 -16.52 10.21 4.15
C TYR A 108 -17.07 8.83 4.52
N TYR A 109 -16.23 7.95 5.07
CA TYR A 109 -16.63 6.64 5.59
C TYR A 109 -17.62 6.73 6.76
N GLN A 110 -17.48 7.73 7.63
CA GLN A 110 -18.42 7.99 8.73
C GLN A 110 -19.80 8.45 8.23
N LYS A 111 -19.84 9.37 7.25
CA LYS A 111 -21.11 9.85 6.67
C LYS A 111 -21.83 8.79 5.85
N ALA A 112 -21.09 7.83 5.28
CA ALA A 112 -21.64 6.77 4.45
C ALA A 112 -22.06 5.50 5.21
N ARG A 113 -21.95 5.45 6.56
CA ARG A 113 -22.21 4.25 7.39
C ARG A 113 -21.65 2.99 6.71
N ILE A 114 -20.33 2.97 6.49
CA ILE A 114 -19.74 1.98 5.60
C ILE A 114 -19.72 0.60 6.25
N HIS A 115 -20.71 -0.19 5.83
CA HIS A 115 -20.62 -1.63 5.72
C HIS A 115 -19.44 -1.95 4.79
N ARG A 116 -18.59 -2.88 5.22
CA ARG A 116 -17.42 -3.39 4.48
C ARG A 116 -17.79 -3.59 3.00
N GLY A 117 -17.00 -3.01 2.09
CA GLY A 117 -17.02 -3.36 0.66
C GLY A 117 -17.98 -2.59 -0.26
N ASN A 118 -17.91 -1.26 -0.38
CA ASN A 118 -18.69 -0.57 -1.42
C ASN A 118 -17.93 0.57 -2.12
N TRP A 119 -17.11 0.18 -3.11
CA TRP A 119 -16.57 0.98 -4.22
C TRP A 119 -17.59 1.95 -4.86
N ARG A 120 -18.87 1.60 -4.83
CA ARG A 120 -19.97 2.35 -5.46
C ARG A 120 -20.14 3.79 -4.92
N ILE A 121 -19.83 4.02 -3.65
CA ILE A 121 -19.86 5.36 -3.04
C ILE A 121 -18.59 6.16 -3.39
N TYR A 122 -17.49 5.43 -3.60
CA TYR A 122 -16.20 5.98 -3.96
C TYR A 122 -16.20 6.54 -5.38
N SER A 123 -16.56 5.73 -6.37
CA SER A 123 -16.48 6.06 -7.78
C SER A 123 -17.36 7.25 -8.20
N GLN A 124 -18.55 7.39 -7.58
CA GLN A 124 -19.52 8.45 -7.91
C GLN A 124 -19.12 9.84 -7.41
N LYS A 125 -18.19 9.97 -6.45
CA LYS A 125 -17.88 11.27 -5.83
C LYS A 125 -16.48 11.79 -6.10
N VAL A 126 -15.52 10.93 -6.43
CA VAL A 126 -14.20 11.35 -6.94
C VAL A 126 -14.14 11.41 -8.48
N GLY A 127 -15.27 11.25 -9.17
CA GLY A 127 -15.35 11.32 -10.63
C GLY A 127 -14.72 10.12 -11.35
N LEU A 128 -14.51 8.99 -10.66
CA LEU A 128 -13.92 7.75 -11.19
C LEU A 128 -14.97 6.78 -11.77
N GLU A 129 -16.18 7.26 -12.03
CA GLU A 129 -17.32 6.50 -12.55
C GLU A 129 -17.18 5.98 -13.99
N HIS A 130 -16.11 6.39 -14.67
CA HIS A 130 -15.68 5.93 -15.99
C HIS A 130 -14.84 4.64 -15.94
N LEU A 131 -14.41 4.19 -14.76
CA LEU A 131 -13.74 2.90 -14.59
C LEU A 131 -14.76 1.75 -14.64
N ASP A 132 -14.41 0.69 -15.36
CA ASP A 132 -15.30 -0.43 -15.73
C ASP A 132 -15.92 -1.14 -14.51
N LYS A 133 -17.25 -1.16 -14.47
CA LYS A 133 -18.08 -1.68 -13.38
C LYS A 133 -18.15 -3.21 -13.36
N SER A 134 -17.83 -3.88 -14.47
CA SER A 134 -17.98 -5.34 -14.62
C SER A 134 -16.85 -6.15 -13.97
N ARG A 135 -15.79 -5.50 -13.50
CA ARG A 135 -14.63 -6.16 -12.86
C ARG A 135 -14.78 -6.39 -11.35
N PHE A 136 -15.87 -5.91 -10.75
CA PHE A 136 -16.03 -5.81 -9.29
C PHE A 136 -17.42 -6.24 -8.79
N VAL A 137 -18.19 -6.90 -9.65
CA VAL A 137 -19.41 -7.59 -9.26
C VAL A 137 -19.22 -9.03 -9.71
N ASP A 138 -18.83 -9.90 -8.78
CA ASP A 138 -19.15 -11.31 -8.89
C ASP A 138 -20.06 -11.70 -7.72
N THR A 139 -21.02 -12.55 -8.09
CA THR A 139 -22.23 -13.02 -7.39
C THR A 139 -22.05 -13.47 -5.94
#